data_AF-A0A6M4FFV6-F1
#
_entry.id   AF-A0A6M4FFV6-F1
#
_cell.length_a   1.000
_cell.length_b   1.000
_cell.length_c   1.000
_cell.angle_alpha   90.00
_cell.angle_beta   90.00
_cell.angle_gamma   90.00
#
_symmetry.space_group_name_H-M   'P 1'
#
loop_
_entity.id
_entity.type
_entity.pdbx_description
1 polymer ?
#
loop_
_entity_poly.entity_id
_entity_poly.type
_entity_poly.pdbx_seq_one_letter_code
_entity_poly.pdbx_strand_id
1 'polypeptide(L)'
;MTHHCMTCGESDKHGFGCDEAWPEARVDAIGQNGNEGIHYLKQPRYQDQKGDDWIDEFARTATADEFRGAMRFTIGKYNRRAGKKDALLSEIRKMEDYCRRWAEYEQRLEGQA
;
A
#
# COMPACT_ATOMS: atom_id res chain seq x y z
N MET A 1 17.64 30.14 -18.14
CA MET A 1 16.31 29.94 -18.75
C MET A 1 15.30 30.04 -17.64
N THR A 2 14.45 31.06 -17.68
CA THR A 2 13.41 31.29 -16.66
C THR A 2 12.14 30.64 -17.17
N HIS A 3 11.63 29.62 -16.49
CA HIS A 3 10.34 29.04 -16.84
C HIS A 3 9.24 30.05 -16.49
N HIS A 4 8.32 30.28 -17.41
CA HIS A 4 7.19 31.19 -17.21
C HIS A 4 5.92 30.35 -17.09
N CYS A 5 5.07 30.71 -16.15
CA CYS A 5 3.81 30.03 -15.91
C CYS A 5 2.89 30.19 -17.14
N MET A 6 2.41 29.07 -17.70
CA MET A 6 1.58 29.10 -18.92
C MET A 6 0.17 29.68 -18.70
N THR A 7 -0.29 29.81 -17.45
CA THR A 7 -1.61 30.39 -17.10
C THR A 7 -1.56 31.90 -16.81
N CYS A 8 -0.51 32.40 -16.15
CA CYS A 8 -0.42 33.83 -15.74
C CYS A 8 0.74 34.60 -16.38
N GLY A 9 1.65 33.94 -17.10
CA GLY A 9 2.74 34.59 -17.84
C GLY A 9 3.90 35.13 -16.99
N GLU A 10 3.83 35.06 -15.66
CA GLU A 10 4.92 35.47 -14.77
C GLU A 10 6.05 34.43 -14.68
N SER A 11 7.25 34.90 -14.34
CA SER A 11 8.43 34.04 -14.17
C SER A 11 8.25 33.12 -12.95
N ASP A 12 8.11 31.84 -13.23
CA ASP A 12 7.81 30.79 -12.27
C ASP A 12 9.07 30.44 -11.45
N LYS A 13 9.07 30.79 -10.16
CA LYS A 13 10.20 30.52 -9.24
C LYS A 13 10.07 29.16 -8.54
N HIS A 14 8.94 28.46 -8.69
CA HIS A 14 8.63 27.25 -7.92
C HIS A 14 8.20 26.04 -8.76
N GLY A 15 8.12 26.15 -10.09
CA GLY A 15 7.92 25.01 -10.99
C GLY A 15 6.53 24.36 -10.88
N PHE A 16 5.62 24.99 -10.14
CA PHE A 16 4.22 24.63 -9.97
C PHE A 16 3.44 25.95 -9.95
N GLY A 17 2.46 26.08 -10.86
CA GLY A 17 1.83 27.35 -11.23
C GLY A 17 1.22 28.18 -10.10
N CYS A 18 0.99 29.45 -10.41
CA CYS A 18 0.70 30.58 -9.52
C CYS A 18 -0.61 30.52 -8.68
N ASP A 19 -1.42 29.46 -8.70
CA ASP A 19 -2.75 29.46 -8.06
C ASP A 19 -3.16 28.12 -7.40
N GLU A 20 -2.33 27.51 -6.56
CA GLU A 20 -2.82 26.48 -5.64
C GLU A 20 -2.39 26.76 -4.20
N ALA A 21 -3.14 27.66 -3.55
CA ALA A 21 -3.44 27.46 -2.14
C ALA A 21 -3.96 26.03 -2.00
N TRP A 22 -3.23 25.20 -1.25
CA TRP A 22 -3.53 23.79 -1.00
C TRP A 22 -5.03 23.59 -0.72
N PRO A 23 -5.84 23.08 -1.68
CA PRO A 23 -7.25 22.91 -1.44
C PRO A 23 -7.42 21.74 -0.48
N GLU A 24 -8.16 21.92 0.61
CA GLU A 24 -8.52 20.84 1.55
C GLU A 24 -9.14 19.64 0.82
N ALA A 25 -9.72 19.83 -0.38
CA ALA A 25 -10.21 18.77 -1.26
C ALA A 25 -9.13 17.79 -1.79
N ARG A 26 -7.82 18.09 -1.69
CA ARG A 26 -6.75 17.10 -1.93
C ARG A 26 -6.56 16.14 -0.74
N VAL A 27 -7.13 16.41 0.43
CA VAL A 27 -7.20 15.44 1.54
C VAL A 27 -8.07 14.24 1.12
N ASP A 28 -9.12 14.46 0.34
CA ASP A 28 -9.96 13.37 -0.20
C ASP A 28 -9.22 12.51 -1.24
N ALA A 29 -8.17 13.04 -1.87
CA ALA A 29 -7.29 12.26 -2.75
C ALA A 29 -6.36 11.30 -1.97
N ILE A 30 -6.20 11.49 -0.65
CA ILE A 30 -5.46 10.55 0.21
C ILE A 30 -6.21 9.21 0.34
N GLY A 31 -7.49 9.16 -0.03
CA GLY A 31 -8.32 7.94 -0.07
C GLY A 31 -8.41 7.23 -1.43
N GLN A 32 -7.96 7.82 -2.54
CA GLN A 32 -8.18 7.27 -3.89
C GLN A 32 -7.42 5.97 -4.20
N ASN A 33 -6.56 5.51 -3.29
CA ASN A 33 -5.89 4.20 -3.40
C ASN A 33 -6.72 3.05 -2.79
N GLY A 34 -8.02 3.24 -2.57
CA GLY A 34 -8.98 2.18 -2.21
C GLY A 34 -8.78 1.60 -0.81
N ASN A 35 -8.28 2.40 0.14
CA ASN A 35 -7.96 1.93 1.48
C ASN A 35 -8.63 2.78 2.56
N GLU A 36 -9.94 2.62 2.67
CA GLU A 36 -10.82 3.37 3.59
C GLU A 36 -10.79 2.82 5.02
N GLY A 37 -9.96 1.81 5.28
CA GLY A 37 -9.73 1.27 6.61
C GLY A 37 -10.91 0.50 7.21
N ILE A 38 -12.05 0.35 6.54
CA ILE A 38 -13.22 -0.42 7.00
C ILE A 38 -13.31 -1.71 6.17
N HIS A 39 -13.17 -2.87 6.84
CA HIS A 39 -13.32 -4.23 6.30
C HIS A 39 -12.90 -4.45 4.84
N TYR A 40 -11.68 -4.97 4.65
CA TYR A 40 -11.19 -5.40 3.35
C TYR A 40 -11.96 -6.61 2.82
N LEU A 41 -13.07 -6.36 2.12
CA LEU A 41 -13.40 -7.20 0.98
C LEU A 41 -12.28 -6.97 -0.05
N LYS A 42 -11.41 -7.98 -0.22
CA LYS A 42 -10.37 -7.95 -1.25
C LYS A 42 -11.04 -7.58 -2.57
N GLN A 43 -10.55 -6.54 -3.23
CA GLN A 43 -11.15 -6.14 -4.50
C GLN A 43 -10.96 -7.28 -5.51
N PRO A 44 -12.01 -7.66 -6.26
CA PRO A 44 -11.95 -8.79 -7.20
C PRO A 44 -10.80 -8.70 -8.21
N ARG A 45 -10.35 -7.48 -8.52
CA ARG A 45 -9.21 -7.25 -9.43
C ARG A 45 -7.88 -7.81 -8.92
N TYR A 46 -7.71 -7.97 -7.60
CA TYR A 46 -6.50 -8.53 -6.99
C TYR A 46 -6.59 -10.03 -6.74
N GLN A 47 -7.71 -10.64 -7.12
CA GLN A 47 -7.96 -12.05 -6.99
C GLN A 47 -7.93 -12.72 -8.35
N ASP A 48 -7.47 -13.97 -8.38
CA ASP A 48 -7.67 -14.84 -9.51
C ASP A 48 -9.11 -15.44 -9.51
N GLN A 49 -9.39 -16.29 -10.48
CA GLN A 49 -10.71 -16.95 -10.61
C GLN A 49 -11.06 -17.87 -9.42
N LYS A 50 -10.08 -18.24 -8.59
CA LYS A 50 -10.24 -19.07 -7.40
C LYS A 50 -10.36 -18.24 -6.11
N GLY A 51 -10.19 -16.91 -6.21
CA GLY A 51 -10.21 -16.01 -5.06
C GLY A 51 -8.84 -15.83 -4.40
N ASP A 52 -7.80 -16.47 -4.93
CA ASP A 52 -6.44 -16.35 -4.43
C ASP A 52 -5.83 -15.03 -4.89
N ASP A 53 -5.06 -14.40 -4.01
CA ASP A 53 -4.24 -13.25 -4.41
C ASP A 53 -2.78 -13.66 -4.67
N TRP A 54 -1.99 -12.69 -5.11
CA TRP A 54 -0.57 -12.93 -5.39
C TRP A 54 0.19 -13.47 -4.16
N ILE A 55 -0.14 -13.10 -2.93
CA ILE A 55 0.58 -13.63 -1.76
C ILE A 55 0.25 -15.12 -1.56
N ASP A 56 -0.96 -15.56 -1.90
CA ASP A 56 -1.33 -16.99 -1.86
C ASP A 56 -0.56 -17.77 -2.93
N GLU A 57 -0.44 -17.20 -4.14
CA GLU A 57 0.37 -17.78 -5.20
C GLU A 57 1.86 -17.82 -4.84
N PHE A 58 2.39 -16.73 -4.26
CA PHE A 58 3.78 -16.61 -3.86
C PHE A 58 4.13 -17.59 -2.73
N ALA A 59 3.22 -17.82 -1.78
CA ALA A 59 3.38 -18.82 -0.73
C ALA A 59 3.54 -20.25 -1.29
N ARG A 60 2.90 -20.55 -2.42
CA ARG A 60 2.99 -21.88 -3.07
C ARG A 60 4.24 -22.06 -3.93
N THR A 61 4.79 -20.97 -4.46
CA THR A 61 5.81 -21.01 -5.52
C THR A 61 7.20 -20.63 -5.03
N ALA A 62 7.30 -19.80 -3.99
CA ALA A 62 8.57 -19.39 -3.42
C ALA A 62 9.11 -20.40 -2.39
N THR A 63 10.41 -20.33 -2.12
CA THR A 63 11.00 -21.02 -0.96
C THR A 63 10.52 -20.38 0.35
N ALA A 64 10.59 -21.14 1.45
CA ALA A 64 10.19 -20.64 2.76
C ALA A 64 10.94 -19.35 3.16
N ASP A 65 12.24 -19.26 2.87
CA ASP A 65 13.04 -18.09 3.22
C ASP A 65 12.70 -16.86 2.38
N GLU A 66 12.39 -17.05 1.10
CA GLU A 66 11.89 -15.98 0.23
C GLU A 66 10.53 -15.47 0.71
N PHE A 67 9.62 -16.38 1.07
CA PHE A 67 8.32 -16.00 1.61
C PHE A 67 8.45 -15.22 2.92
N ARG A 68 9.25 -15.72 3.88
CA ARG A 68 9.57 -15.01 5.13
C ARG A 68 10.18 -13.64 4.86
N GLY A 69 11.07 -13.53 3.88
CA GLY A 69 11.66 -12.26 3.44
C GLY A 69 10.61 -11.27 2.93
N ALA A 70 9.72 -11.73 2.06
CA ALA A 70 8.64 -10.92 1.51
C ALA A 70 7.66 -10.42 2.59
N MET A 71 7.33 -11.27 3.57
CA MET A 71 6.48 -10.89 4.70
C MET A 71 7.16 -9.81 5.55
N ARG A 72 8.41 -10.01 5.97
CA ARG A 72 9.18 -9.01 6.74
C ARG A 72 9.27 -7.67 6.02
N PHE A 73 9.62 -7.67 4.74
CA PHE A 73 9.76 -6.44 3.96
C PHE A 73 8.42 -5.71 3.85
N THR A 74 7.34 -6.43 3.58
CA THR A 74 6.02 -5.85 3.37
C THR A 74 5.43 -5.28 4.67
N ILE A 75 5.56 -6.00 5.79
CA ILE A 75 5.17 -5.49 7.12
C ILE A 75 5.99 -4.24 7.46
N GLY A 76 7.32 -4.29 7.26
CA GLY A 76 8.21 -3.14 7.51
C GLY A 76 7.83 -1.91 6.68
N LYS A 77 7.43 -2.10 5.40
CA LYS A 77 6.93 -1.03 4.52
C LYS A 77 5.68 -0.35 5.10
N TYR A 78 4.70 -1.11 5.59
CA TYR A 78 3.47 -0.54 6.17
C TYR A 78 3.75 0.12 7.54
N ASN A 79 4.60 -0.48 8.37
CA ASN A 79 5.03 0.13 9.64
C ASN A 79 5.65 1.54 9.42
N ARG A 80 6.49 1.69 8.37
CA ARG A 80 7.11 2.98 8.05
C ARG A 80 6.12 4.04 7.54
N ARG A 81 4.98 3.63 7.00
CA ARG A 81 3.93 4.49 6.43
C ARG A 81 2.82 4.84 7.42
N ALA A 82 2.66 4.03 8.47
CA ALA A 82 1.65 4.16 9.50
C ALA A 82 1.60 5.59 10.08
N GLY A 83 0.46 6.27 9.91
CA GLY A 83 0.24 7.63 10.39
C GLY A 83 0.98 8.73 9.60
N LYS A 84 1.62 8.39 8.48
CA LYS A 84 2.31 9.34 7.59
C LYS A 84 1.65 9.43 6.22
N LYS A 85 1.58 8.30 5.51
CA LYS A 85 1.00 8.24 4.16
C LYS A 85 -0.49 7.93 4.22
N ASP A 86 -0.81 6.94 5.02
CA ASP A 86 -2.15 6.38 5.17
C ASP A 86 -2.51 6.39 6.68
N ALA A 87 -3.81 6.27 6.99
CA ALA A 87 -4.29 6.27 8.37
C ALA A 87 -3.62 5.17 9.21
N LEU A 88 -3.20 5.50 10.44
CA LEU A 88 -2.48 4.60 11.35
C LEU A 88 -3.18 3.25 11.50
N LEU A 89 -4.48 3.25 11.86
CA LEU A 89 -5.25 2.03 12.06
C LEU A 89 -5.34 1.17 10.79
N SER A 90 -5.43 1.81 9.63
CA SER A 90 -5.51 1.10 8.36
C SER A 90 -4.20 0.38 8.02
N GLU A 91 -3.07 1.04 8.23
CA GLU A 91 -1.75 0.42 8.05
C GLU A 91 -1.50 -0.70 9.07
N ILE A 92 -1.97 -0.54 10.31
CA ILE A 92 -1.94 -1.60 11.33
C ILE A 92 -2.75 -2.83 10.89
N ARG A 93 -3.98 -2.64 10.39
CA ARG A 93 -4.82 -3.74 9.88
C ARG A 93 -4.18 -4.48 8.70
N LYS A 94 -3.47 -3.77 7.82
CA LYS A 94 -2.68 -4.43 6.77
C LYS A 94 -1.57 -5.28 7.37
N MET A 95 -0.78 -4.73 8.30
CA MET A 95 0.27 -5.51 8.97
C MET A 95 -0.29 -6.74 9.67
N GLU A 96 -1.43 -6.63 10.34
CA GLU A 96 -2.15 -7.74 10.96
C GLU A 96 -2.49 -8.85 9.95
N ASP A 97 -3.03 -8.50 8.78
CA ASP A 97 -3.32 -9.48 7.72
C ASP A 97 -2.06 -10.23 7.26
N TYR A 98 -0.95 -9.50 7.01
CA TYR A 98 0.32 -10.14 6.63
C TYR A 98 0.90 -11.02 7.75
N CYS A 99 0.82 -10.58 9.01
CA CYS A 99 1.26 -11.39 10.15
C CYS A 99 0.44 -12.68 10.27
N ARG A 100 -0.89 -12.58 10.14
CA ARG A 100 -1.80 -13.75 10.19
C ARG A 100 -1.47 -14.75 9.09
N ARG A 101 -1.30 -14.27 7.85
CA ARG A 101 -0.97 -15.13 6.70
C ARG A 101 0.40 -15.78 6.83
N TRP A 102 1.37 -15.07 7.40
CA TRP A 102 2.67 -15.66 7.71
C TRP A 102 2.56 -16.75 8.78
N ALA A 103 1.82 -16.51 9.86
CA ALA A 103 1.59 -17.53 10.89
C ALA A 103 0.90 -18.79 10.30
N GLU A 104 -0.13 -18.61 9.47
CA GLU A 104 -0.80 -19.72 8.78
C GLU A 104 0.16 -20.49 7.85
N TYR A 105 1.10 -19.81 7.20
CA TYR A 105 2.11 -20.44 6.35
C TYR A 105 3.08 -21.31 7.18
N GLU A 106 3.63 -20.78 8.28
CA GLU A 106 4.55 -21.55 9.13
C GLU A 106 3.84 -22.74 9.78
N GLN A 107 2.59 -22.59 10.23
CA GLN A 107 1.79 -23.71 10.75
C GLN A 107 1.62 -24.85 9.75
N ARG A 108 1.44 -24.53 8.46
CA ARG A 108 1.37 -25.54 7.40
C ARG A 108 2.71 -26.25 7.20
N LEU A 109 3.83 -25.55 7.33
CA LEU A 109 5.16 -26.15 7.26
C LEU A 109 5.45 -27.05 8.47
N GLU A 110 5.10 -26.61 9.68
CA GLU A 110 5.26 -27.41 10.90
C GLU A 110 4.43 -28.69 10.86
N GLY A 111 3.19 -28.63 10.34
CA GLY A 111 2.34 -29.82 10.17
C GLY A 111 2.73 -30.75 9.02
N GLN A 112 3.70 -30.36 8.19
CA GLN A 112 4.25 -31.18 7.10
C GLN A 112 5.61 -31.81 7.45
N ALA A 113 6.19 -31.45 8.60
CA ALA A 113 7.43 -32.01 9.15
C ALA A 113 7.14 -33.25 10.02
#